data_AF-A0A8I2BFH5-F1
#
_entry.id   AF-A0A8I2BFH5-F1
#
_cell.length_a   1.000
_cell.length_b   1.000
_cell.length_c   1.000
_cell.angle_alpha   90.00
_cell.angle_beta   90.00
_cell.angle_gamma   90.00
#
_symmetry.space_group_name_H-M   'P 1'
#
loop_
_entity.id
_entity.type
_entity.pdbx_description
1 polymer ?
#
loop_
_entity_poly.entity_id
_entity_poly.type
_entity_poly.pdbx_seq_one_letter_code
_entity_poly.pdbx_strand_id
1 'polypeptide(L)'
;KSWENLLRIQEEEGIPSDEIEKIEVPDMETAESVSFQGSPTILIDGIDMYTGMKPEGCRFSCRVFQFGDHRTGILSADFIREKYHELQQEQQPEDDSSAFE
;
A
#
# COMPACT_ATOMS: atom_id res chain seq x y z
N LYS A 1 6.67 -12.44 -5.51
CA LYS A 1 5.39 -12.82 -4.90
C LYS A 1 4.52 -11.60 -4.58
N SER A 2 4.88 -10.71 -3.65
CA SER A 2 4.05 -9.52 -3.38
C SER A 2 3.91 -8.59 -4.60
N TRP A 3 5.01 -8.36 -5.32
CA TRP A 3 5.00 -7.60 -6.58
C TRP A 3 4.10 -8.24 -7.66
N GLU A 4 4.16 -9.56 -7.81
CA GLU A 4 3.31 -10.30 -8.78
C GLU A 4 1.83 -10.19 -8.42
N ASN A 5 1.50 -10.23 -7.12
CA ASN A 5 0.14 -10.04 -6.65
C ASN A 5 -0.36 -8.61 -6.94
N LEU A 6 0.49 -7.60 -6.74
CA LEU A 6 0.15 -6.21 -7.06
C LEU A 6 -0.12 -6.01 -8.55
N LEU A 7 0.76 -6.52 -9.43
CA LEU A 7 0.54 -6.44 -10.90
C LEU A 7 -0.75 -7.13 -11.33
N ARG A 8 -1.12 -8.23 -10.67
CA ARG A 8 -2.39 -8.91 -10.94
C ARG A 8 -3.59 -8.05 -10.54
N ILE A 9 -3.58 -7.47 -9.34
CA ILE A 9 -4.65 -6.57 -8.89
C ILE A 9 -4.72 -5.33 -9.78
N GLN A 10 -3.58 -4.78 -10.19
CA GLN A 10 -3.52 -3.68 -11.14
C GLN A 10 -4.28 -4.01 -12.44
N GLU A 11 -4.02 -5.18 -13.05
CA GLU A 11 -4.71 -5.60 -14.28
C GLU A 11 -6.20 -5.82 -14.05
N GLU A 12 -6.59 -6.41 -12.91
CA GLU A 12 -7.99 -6.69 -12.57
C GLU A 12 -8.80 -5.41 -12.27
N GLU A 13 -8.19 -4.42 -11.61
CA GLU A 13 -8.80 -3.12 -11.29
C GLU A 13 -8.68 -2.10 -12.43
N GLY A 14 -7.90 -2.42 -13.47
CA GLY A 14 -7.68 -1.53 -14.62
C GLY A 14 -6.80 -0.33 -14.31
N ILE A 15 -5.90 -0.44 -13.33
CA ILE A 15 -4.97 0.63 -12.95
C ILE A 15 -3.89 0.77 -14.04
N PRO A 16 -3.67 1.95 -14.61
CA PRO A 16 -2.64 2.14 -15.62
C PRO A 16 -1.25 1.87 -15.03
N SER A 17 -0.39 1.18 -15.79
CA SER A 17 0.97 0.83 -15.34
C SER A 17 1.83 2.05 -15.03
N ASP A 18 1.51 3.19 -15.63
CA ASP A 18 2.22 4.45 -15.42
C ASP A 18 1.97 5.04 -14.02
N GLU A 19 0.94 4.58 -13.29
CA GLU A 19 0.68 4.98 -11.90
C GLU A 19 1.44 4.13 -10.87
N ILE A 20 2.08 3.04 -11.29
CA ILE A 20 2.83 2.16 -10.40
C ILE A 20 4.32 2.43 -10.54
N GLU A 21 4.89 3.06 -9.52
CA GLU A 21 6.33 3.26 -9.42
C GLU A 21 7.00 2.13 -8.64
N LYS A 22 7.97 1.46 -9.25
CA LYS A 22 8.83 0.48 -8.56
C LYS A 22 10.11 1.15 -8.11
N ILE A 23 10.23 1.33 -6.80
CA ILE A 23 11.45 1.87 -6.17
C ILE A 23 12.27 0.71 -5.59
N GLU A 24 13.52 0.59 -6.05
CA GLU A 24 14.49 -0.32 -5.43
C GLU A 24 15.28 0.42 -4.36
N VAL A 25 15.39 -0.20 -3.18
CA VAL A 25 16.05 0.38 -2.01
C VAL A 25 17.29 -0.47 -1.67
N PRO A 26 18.44 -0.19 -2.30
CA PRO A 26 19.66 -0.97 -2.09
C PRO A 26 20.42 -0.61 -0.81
N ASP A 27 20.16 0.58 -0.26
CA ASP A 27 20.88 1.15 0.89
C ASP A 27 19.94 1.92 1.84
N MET A 28 20.49 2.31 2.99
CA MET A 28 19.77 3.02 4.04
C MET A 28 19.44 4.47 3.67
N GLU A 29 20.26 5.13 2.84
CA GLU A 29 20.01 6.51 2.40
C GLU A 29 18.76 6.61 1.51
N THR A 30 18.65 5.66 0.57
CA THR A 30 17.44 5.49 -0.26
C THR A 30 16.25 5.13 0.63
N ALA A 31 16.44 4.28 1.64
CA ALA A 31 15.38 3.87 2.57
C ALA A 31 14.83 5.07 3.36
N GLU A 32 15.69 5.98 3.80
CA GLU A 32 15.29 7.21 4.50
C GLU A 32 14.52 8.15 3.59
N SER A 33 15.01 8.37 2.37
CA SER A 33 14.38 9.27 1.40
C SER A 33 12.93 8.88 1.08
N VAL A 34 12.64 7.58 1.06
CA VAL A 34 11.29 7.05 0.76
C VAL A 34 10.54 6.54 1.98
N SER A 35 11.03 6.83 3.19
CA SER A 35 10.43 6.37 4.47
C SER A 35 10.14 4.86 4.50
N PHE A 36 11.04 4.08 3.90
CA PHE A 36 10.88 2.64 3.68
C PHE A 36 10.75 1.89 5.00
N GLN A 37 9.64 1.18 5.21
CA GLN A 37 9.38 0.44 6.44
C GLN A 37 9.88 -1.01 6.40
N GLY A 38 10.43 -1.44 5.26
CA GLY A 38 10.98 -2.77 5.06
C GLY A 38 10.37 -3.50 3.86
N SER A 39 11.02 -4.58 3.43
CA SER A 39 10.58 -5.31 2.23
C SER A 39 9.53 -6.37 2.57
N PRO A 40 8.41 -6.45 1.83
CA PRO A 40 7.90 -5.48 0.86
C PRO A 40 7.20 -4.29 1.54
N THR A 41 7.21 -3.11 0.93
CA THR A 41 6.37 -1.96 1.32
C THR A 41 5.65 -1.47 0.07
N ILE A 42 4.35 -1.21 0.19
CA ILE A 42 3.54 -0.64 -0.89
C ILE A 42 2.83 0.58 -0.29
N LEU A 43 3.03 1.72 -0.93
CA LEU A 43 2.41 2.98 -0.54
C LEU A 43 1.36 3.35 -1.59
N ILE A 44 0.18 3.77 -1.14
CA ILE A 44 -0.86 4.34 -1.99
C ILE A 44 -1.00 5.80 -1.54
N ASP A 45 -0.72 6.74 -2.43
CA ASP A 45 -0.70 8.19 -2.11
C ASP A 45 0.16 8.56 -0.88
N GLY A 46 1.24 7.80 -0.66
CA GLY A 46 2.14 7.97 0.48
C GLY A 46 1.66 7.33 1.80
N ILE A 47 0.53 6.61 1.79
CA ILE A 47 -0.01 5.86 2.93
C ILE A 47 0.38 4.38 2.78
N ASP A 48 0.92 3.77 3.84
CA ASP A 48 1.24 2.35 3.85
C ASP A 48 -0.06 1.54 3.95
N MET A 49 -0.36 0.74 2.92
CA MET A 49 -1.58 -0.07 2.85
C MET A 49 -1.73 -1.03 4.03
N TYR A 50 -0.62 -1.46 4.64
CA TYR A 50 -0.68 -2.38 5.77
C TYR A 50 -1.07 -1.70 7.07
N THR A 51 -0.59 -0.48 7.32
CA THR A 51 -0.84 0.25 8.57
C THR A 51 -1.98 1.25 8.45
N GLY A 52 -2.39 1.62 7.22
CA GLY A 52 -3.33 2.71 6.95
C GLY A 52 -2.79 4.09 7.32
N MET A 53 -1.48 4.21 7.57
CA MET A 53 -0.86 5.45 8.02
C MET A 53 0.35 5.80 7.16
N LYS A 54 0.68 7.09 7.10
CA LYS A 54 1.92 7.55 6.49
C LYS A 54 3.10 6.99 7.30
N PRO A 55 4.06 6.30 6.67
CA PRO A 55 5.21 5.75 7.37
C PRO A 55 6.06 6.89 7.96
N GLU A 56 6.44 6.75 9.22
CA GLU A 56 7.38 7.65 9.89
C GLU A 56 8.73 6.95 10.09
N GLY A 57 9.81 7.60 9.65
CA GLY A 57 11.17 7.06 9.71
C GLY A 57 11.46 5.98 8.66
N CYS A 58 12.54 5.23 8.85
CA CYS A 58 12.94 4.14 7.98
C CYS A 58 13.27 2.87 8.78
N ARG A 59 13.09 1.71 8.15
CA ARG A 59 13.51 0.40 8.63
C ARG A 59 14.04 -0.42 7.48
N PHE A 60 15.33 -0.71 7.52
CA PHE A 60 15.99 -1.58 6.54
C PHE A 60 15.91 -3.05 6.98
N SER A 61 14.70 -3.63 6.92
CA SER A 61 14.44 -5.00 7.38
C SER A 61 13.37 -5.71 6.54
N CYS A 62 13.26 -7.03 6.64
CA CYS A 62 12.15 -7.77 6.04
C CYS A 62 10.89 -7.61 6.90
N ARG A 63 9.76 -7.23 6.30
CA ARG A 63 8.47 -7.15 6.99
C ARG A 63 7.80 -8.51 7.03
N VAL A 64 7.07 -8.73 8.13
CA VAL A 64 6.20 -9.88 8.31
C VAL A 64 4.81 -9.34 8.64
N PHE A 65 3.85 -9.74 7.84
CA PHE A 65 2.44 -9.39 7.96
C PHE A 65 1.69 -10.52 8.66
N GLN A 66 0.68 -10.17 9.44
CA GLN A 66 -0.19 -11.12 10.13
C GLN A 66 -1.58 -11.07 9.48
N PHE A 67 -2.02 -12.20 8.93
CA PHE A 67 -3.36 -12.38 8.37
C PHE A 67 -4.06 -13.50 9.14
N GLY A 68 -4.99 -13.14 10.02
CA GLY A 68 -5.59 -14.09 10.96
C GLY A 68 -4.51 -14.75 11.83
N ASP A 69 -4.47 -16.08 11.85
CA ASP A 69 -3.45 -16.86 12.58
C ASP A 69 -2.16 -17.10 11.79
N HIS A 70 -2.06 -16.61 10.55
CA HIS A 70 -0.92 -16.83 9.67
C HIS A 70 0.02 -15.63 9.57
N ARG A 71 1.33 -15.90 9.67
CA ARG A 71 2.40 -14.93 9.43
C ARG A 71 3.03 -15.15 8.06
N THR A 72 3.18 -14.09 7.29
CA THR A 72 3.77 -14.15 5.96
C THR A 72 4.55 -12.89 5.65
N GLY A 73 5.66 -13.00 4.92
CA GLY A 73 6.37 -11.83 4.36
C GLY A 73 5.78 -11.35 3.03
N ILE A 74 4.64 -11.89 2.62
CA ILE A 74 4.03 -11.66 1.31
C ILE A 74 2.64 -11.07 1.52
N LEU A 75 2.37 -9.91 0.91
CA LEU A 75 1.04 -9.32 0.84
C LEU A 75 0.21 -10.13 -0.17
N SER A 76 -0.93 -10.68 0.28
CA SER A 76 -1.86 -11.40 -0.58
C SER A 76 -2.56 -10.44 -1.54
N ALA A 77 -2.98 -10.95 -2.70
CA ALA A 77 -3.72 -10.16 -3.68
C ALA A 77 -5.04 -9.62 -3.09
N ASP A 78 -5.76 -10.44 -2.32
CA ASP A 78 -7.02 -10.02 -1.68
C ASP A 78 -6.83 -8.84 -0.72
N PHE A 79 -5.74 -8.85 0.07
CA PHE A 79 -5.42 -7.74 0.98
C PHE A 79 -5.08 -6.46 0.22
N ILE A 80 -4.28 -6.56 -0.84
CA ILE A 80 -3.93 -5.41 -1.69
C ILE A 80 -5.20 -4.80 -2.28
N ARG A 81 -6.11 -5.64 -2.79
CA ARG A 81 -7.40 -5.19 -3.34
C ARG A 81 -8.24 -4.49 -2.27
N GLU A 82 -8.47 -5.16 -1.13
CA GLU A 82 -9.29 -4.61 -0.04
C GLU A 82 -8.77 -3.25 0.42
N LYS A 83 -7.45 -3.13 0.66
CA LYS A 83 -6.83 -1.88 1.08
C LYS A 83 -6.82 -0.81 0.01
N TYR A 84 -6.68 -1.17 -1.26
CA TYR A 84 -6.81 -0.22 -2.35
C TYR A 84 -8.20 0.41 -2.38
N HIS A 85 -9.26 -0.40 -2.28
CA HIS A 85 -10.63 0.09 -2.23
C HIS A 85 -10.91 0.94 -0.98
N GLU A 86 -10.41 0.53 0.19
CA GLU A 86 -10.56 1.29 1.44
C GLU A 86 -9.93 2.69 1.33
N LEU A 87 -8.67 2.77 0.86
CA LEU A 87 -7.93 4.03 0.74
C LEU A 87 -8.42 4.93 -0.41
N GLN A 88 -9.05 4.36 -1.44
CA GLN A 88 -9.72 5.14 -2.49
C GLN A 88 -11.07 5.69 -2.01
N GLN A 89 -11.81 4.95 -1.18
CA GLN A 89 -13.10 5.39 -0.64
C GLN A 89 -12.97 6.48 0.42
N GLU A 90 -11.91 6.45 1.26
CA GLU A 90 -11.64 7.52 2.23
C GLU A 90 -11.30 8.88 1.58
N GLN A 91 -10.98 8.90 0.28
CA GLN A 91 -10.73 10.13 -0.48
C GLN A 91 -11.99 10.73 -1.12
N GLN A 92 -13.16 10.10 -1.01
CA GLN A 92 -14.43 10.79 -1.19
C GLN A 92 -14.82 11.42 0.14
N PRO A 93 -14.69 12.75 0.33
CA PRO A 93 -15.46 13.39 1.38
C PRO A 93 -16.92 13.06 1.10
N GLU A 94 -17.61 12.58 2.13
CA GLU A 94 -19.05 12.62 2.18
C GLU A 94 -19.43 14.09 1.95
N ASP A 95 -19.74 14.41 0.69
CA ASP A 95 -20.45 15.61 0.31
C ASP A 95 -21.85 15.44 0.89
N ASP A 96 -21.98 15.65 2.20
CA ASP A 96 -23.25 15.89 2.85
C ASP A 96 -23.69 17.32 2.50
N SER A 97 -23.97 17.51 1.22
CA SER A 97 -24.81 18.58 0.71
C SER A 97 -26.18 18.02 0.38
N SER A 98 -26.97 17.69 1.41
CA SER A 98 -28.43 17.70 1.33
C SER A 98 -29.01 17.81 2.74
N ALA A 99 -29.99 18.63 3.07
CA ALA A 99 -30.80 19.55 2.31
C ALA A 99 -31.48 20.49 3.32
N PHE A 100 -31.92 21.63 2.81
CA PHE A 100 -32.99 22.45 3.37
C PHE A 100 -34.09 21.62 4.05
N GLU A 101 -34.46 22.01 5.26
CA GLU A 101 -35.83 22.43 5.63
C GLU A 101 -35.78 23.46 6.77
#